data_AF-A0A9X2AGC7-F1
#
_entry.id   AF-A0A9X2AGC7-F1
#
_cell.length_a   1.000
_cell.length_b   1.000
_cell.length_c   1.000
_cell.angle_alpha   90.00
_cell.angle_beta   90.00
_cell.angle_gamma   90.00
#
_symmetry.space_group_name_H-M   'P 1'
#
loop_
_entity.id
_entity.type
_entity.pdbx_description
1 polymer ?
#
loop_
_entity_poly.entity_id
_entity_poly.type
_entity_poly.pdbx_seq_one_letter_code
_entity_poly.pdbx_strand_id
1 'polypeptide(L)'
;MPANQPPFLDPASKIDQPTFDAYSANWLKIVSEGGEQAALDACFNMPDTGSAAVARLIAVSFTVAQIMEVLSAPGIAQVRARFVVNPEKKAPNFALVLYAVDAQGRRQTSYYLSDYQSGMEFHPPIVDVELPDTLRQHWVSNWADTKKFPLSRQLFATSYGPLQGFNFSLSDFMQPLMRISKDDENLSVLLGLHTFFGPSPDGEAVMTTFGLMVQTPVSAGTADIDDPSYDVAAPSPPAP
;
A
#
# COMPACT_ATOMS: atom_id res chain seq x y z
N MET A 1 -16.93 -14.25 -36.93
CA MET A 1 -15.67 -14.36 -36.16
C MET A 1 -15.71 -13.27 -35.11
N PRO A 2 -15.79 -13.58 -33.81
CA PRO A 2 -15.71 -12.55 -32.79
C PRO A 2 -14.27 -12.01 -32.76
N ALA A 3 -14.13 -10.70 -32.59
CA ALA A 3 -12.85 -10.01 -32.56
C ALA A 3 -12.01 -10.52 -31.37
N ASN A 4 -10.72 -10.79 -31.64
CA ASN A 4 -9.70 -10.99 -30.62
C ASN A 4 -9.62 -9.74 -29.74
N GLN A 5 -10.29 -9.77 -28.60
CA GLN A 5 -10.09 -8.81 -27.53
C GLN A 5 -8.72 -9.13 -26.90
N PRO A 6 -7.77 -8.18 -26.82
CA PRO A 6 -6.48 -8.45 -26.19
C PRO A 6 -6.71 -8.86 -24.72
N PRO A 7 -5.96 -9.85 -24.19
CA PRO A 7 -6.23 -10.49 -22.89
C PRO A 7 -5.93 -9.62 -21.66
N PHE A 8 -5.80 -8.30 -21.79
CA PHE A 8 -5.12 -7.45 -20.80
C PHE A 8 -6.02 -6.60 -19.90
N LEU A 9 -7.33 -6.82 -19.88
CA LEU A 9 -8.21 -5.95 -19.11
C LEU A 9 -9.12 -6.79 -18.22
N ASP A 10 -8.80 -6.82 -16.93
CA ASP A 10 -9.83 -7.01 -15.92
C ASP A 10 -10.44 -5.63 -15.57
N PRO A 11 -11.58 -5.24 -16.18
CA PRO A 11 -12.24 -3.98 -15.89
C PRO A 11 -12.71 -3.88 -14.43
N ALA A 12 -12.79 -4.99 -13.70
CA ALA A 12 -13.22 -5.00 -12.30
C ALA A 12 -12.25 -4.26 -11.36
N SER A 13 -11.03 -3.99 -11.81
CA SER A 13 -10.01 -3.32 -11.01
C SER A 13 -9.94 -1.80 -11.21
N LYS A 14 -10.71 -1.24 -12.15
CA LYS A 14 -10.83 0.20 -12.36
C LYS A 14 -12.10 0.73 -11.70
N ILE A 15 -11.98 1.79 -10.92
CA ILE A 15 -13.13 2.45 -10.29
C ILE A 15 -13.32 3.86 -10.85
N ASP A 16 -14.56 4.35 -10.79
CA ASP A 16 -14.89 5.72 -11.19
C ASP A 16 -14.66 6.72 -10.03
N GLN A 17 -14.82 8.01 -10.32
CA GLN A 17 -14.66 9.07 -9.31
C GLN A 17 -15.63 8.94 -8.13
N PRO A 18 -16.96 8.77 -8.35
CA PRO A 18 -17.89 8.59 -7.23
C PRO A 18 -17.54 7.41 -6.32
N THR A 19 -17.10 6.29 -6.90
CA THR A 19 -16.68 5.10 -6.13
C THR A 19 -15.42 5.38 -5.34
N PHE A 20 -14.42 6.02 -5.97
CA PHE A 20 -13.19 6.44 -5.28
C PHE A 20 -13.49 7.38 -4.10
N ASP A 21 -14.34 8.38 -4.30
CA ASP A 21 -14.71 9.34 -3.27
C ASP A 21 -15.45 8.66 -2.11
N ALA A 22 -16.38 7.75 -2.42
CA ALA A 22 -17.11 6.99 -1.41
C ALA A 22 -16.18 6.08 -0.59
N TYR A 23 -15.27 5.35 -1.24
CA TYR A 23 -14.36 4.45 -0.54
C TYR A 23 -13.31 5.21 0.28
N SER A 24 -12.85 6.36 -0.21
CA SER A 24 -11.94 7.25 0.51
C SER A 24 -12.64 7.89 1.73
N ALA A 25 -13.90 8.29 1.59
CA ALA A 25 -14.70 8.82 2.70
C ALA A 25 -14.94 7.76 3.79
N ASN A 26 -15.15 6.49 3.40
CA ASN A 26 -15.27 5.38 4.35
C ASN A 26 -13.98 5.20 5.16
N TRP A 27 -12.81 5.24 4.50
CA TRP A 27 -11.53 5.21 5.18
C TRP A 27 -11.43 6.35 6.20
N LEU A 28 -11.65 7.60 5.76
CA LEU A 28 -11.59 8.77 6.63
C LEU A 28 -12.52 8.66 7.83
N LYS A 29 -13.76 8.17 7.64
CA LYS A 29 -14.72 7.95 8.74
C LYS A 29 -14.18 6.97 9.78
N ILE A 30 -13.45 5.93 9.37
CA ILE A 30 -12.91 4.90 10.26
C ILE A 30 -11.70 5.41 11.05
N VAL A 31 -10.80 6.16 10.41
CA VAL A 31 -9.57 6.65 11.05
C VAL A 31 -9.69 7.99 11.76
N SER A 32 -10.77 8.73 11.52
CA SER A 32 -11.04 9.98 12.25
C SER A 32 -11.50 9.72 13.69
N GLU A 33 -11.43 10.76 14.52
CA GLU A 33 -11.98 10.74 15.88
C GLU A 33 -13.46 10.32 15.85
N GLY A 34 -13.81 9.32 16.65
CA GLY A 34 -15.18 8.78 16.72
C GLY A 34 -15.49 7.61 15.79
N GLY A 35 -14.55 7.16 14.95
CA GLY A 35 -14.71 5.91 14.20
C GLY A 35 -14.86 4.68 15.12
N GLU A 36 -15.49 3.61 14.62
CA GLU A 36 -15.64 2.36 15.38
C GLU A 36 -14.36 1.52 15.32
N GLN A 37 -13.92 0.94 16.45
CA GLN A 37 -12.72 0.10 16.48
C GLN A 37 -12.91 -1.18 15.64
N ALA A 38 -14.09 -1.79 15.70
CA ALA A 38 -14.40 -2.99 14.93
C ALA A 38 -14.29 -2.76 13.41
N ALA A 39 -14.61 -1.55 12.93
CA ALA A 39 -14.47 -1.20 11.52
C ALA A 39 -12.98 -1.08 11.13
N LEU A 40 -12.14 -0.52 12.00
CA LEU A 40 -10.69 -0.48 11.80
C LEU A 40 -10.08 -1.88 11.82
N ASP A 41 -10.54 -2.74 12.73
CA ASP A 41 -10.12 -4.13 12.80
C ASP A 41 -10.49 -4.89 11.51
N ALA A 42 -11.68 -4.68 10.95
CA ALA A 42 -12.11 -5.29 9.69
C ALA A 42 -11.29 -4.85 8.46
N CYS A 43 -10.62 -3.70 8.54
CA CYS A 43 -9.72 -3.24 7.48
C CYS A 43 -8.48 -4.11 7.36
N PHE A 44 -7.89 -4.51 8.49
CA PHE A 44 -6.55 -5.10 8.49
C PHE A 44 -6.48 -6.51 9.05
N ASN A 45 -7.41 -6.94 9.90
CA ASN A 45 -7.36 -8.29 10.45
C ASN A 45 -7.80 -9.30 9.40
N MET A 46 -6.98 -10.33 9.20
CA MET A 46 -7.30 -11.46 8.35
C MET A 46 -8.42 -12.28 9.01
N PRO A 47 -9.32 -12.90 8.22
CA PRO A 47 -10.28 -13.85 8.73
C PRO A 47 -9.59 -14.95 9.55
N ASP A 48 -10.21 -15.38 10.64
CA ASP A 48 -9.68 -16.42 11.51
C ASP A 48 -9.39 -17.70 10.71
N THR A 49 -8.12 -18.08 10.64
CA THR A 49 -7.65 -19.30 9.97
C THR A 49 -7.59 -20.51 10.93
N GLY A 50 -8.13 -20.39 12.14
CA GLY A 50 -8.05 -21.40 13.20
C GLY A 50 -6.82 -21.28 14.09
N SER A 51 -6.11 -20.15 14.03
CA SER A 51 -4.96 -19.84 14.88
C SER A 51 -5.38 -18.95 16.06
N ALA A 52 -4.79 -19.14 17.23
CA ALA A 52 -5.05 -18.30 18.40
C ALA A 52 -4.56 -16.83 18.23
N ALA A 53 -3.73 -16.56 17.22
CA ALA A 53 -3.19 -15.23 16.95
C ALA A 53 -3.92 -14.59 15.76
N VAL A 54 -4.41 -13.35 15.96
CA VAL A 54 -4.98 -12.52 14.89
C VAL A 54 -3.86 -12.10 13.94
N ALA A 55 -3.92 -12.59 12.70
CA ALA A 55 -3.02 -12.16 11.64
C ALA A 55 -3.49 -10.83 11.03
N ARG A 56 -2.56 -9.96 10.64
CA ARG A 56 -2.85 -8.72 9.92
C ARG A 56 -2.51 -8.84 8.44
N LEU A 57 -3.20 -8.06 7.63
CA LEU A 57 -2.88 -7.80 6.23
C LEU A 57 -1.46 -7.24 6.16
N ILE A 58 -0.57 -7.91 5.41
CA ILE A 58 0.83 -7.51 5.27
C ILE A 58 1.09 -6.82 3.92
N ALA A 59 0.29 -7.12 2.90
CA ALA A 59 0.51 -6.58 1.56
C ALA A 59 -0.78 -6.49 0.75
N VAL A 60 -0.82 -5.53 -0.17
CA VAL A 60 -1.78 -5.48 -1.29
C VAL A 60 -1.02 -5.58 -2.60
N SER A 61 -1.70 -5.90 -3.70
CA SER A 61 -1.06 -6.10 -5.00
C SER A 61 -1.76 -5.39 -6.14
N PHE A 62 -0.97 -5.02 -7.14
CA PHE A 62 -1.39 -4.53 -8.44
C PHE A 62 -0.80 -5.40 -9.54
N THR A 63 -1.53 -5.63 -10.62
CA THR A 63 -0.98 -6.36 -11.78
C THR A 63 -0.04 -5.46 -12.56
N VAL A 64 0.97 -6.03 -13.22
CA VAL A 64 1.86 -5.28 -14.12
C VAL A 64 1.07 -4.49 -15.17
N ALA A 65 -0.01 -5.04 -15.70
CA ALA A 65 -0.89 -4.34 -16.64
C ALA A 65 -1.45 -3.02 -16.05
N GLN A 66 -1.91 -3.03 -14.80
CA GLN A 66 -2.39 -1.81 -14.13
C GLN A 66 -1.27 -0.79 -13.96
N ILE A 67 -0.09 -1.24 -13.54
CA ILE A 67 1.06 -0.38 -13.32
C ILE A 67 1.52 0.27 -14.63
N MET A 68 1.60 -0.51 -15.72
CA MET A 68 1.95 0.00 -17.04
C MET A 68 0.96 1.06 -17.49
N GLU A 69 -0.35 0.87 -17.27
CA GLU A 69 -1.33 1.90 -17.62
C GLU A 69 -1.19 3.18 -16.78
N VAL A 70 -0.92 3.07 -15.47
CA VAL A 70 -0.65 4.23 -14.60
C VAL A 70 0.52 5.06 -15.13
N LEU A 71 1.55 4.40 -15.67
CA LEU A 71 2.79 5.03 -16.12
C LEU A 71 2.79 5.45 -17.58
N SER A 72 1.79 5.00 -18.37
CA SER A 72 1.72 5.29 -19.81
C SER A 72 1.17 6.67 -20.15
N ALA A 73 0.60 7.39 -19.17
CA ALA A 73 0.04 8.71 -19.43
C ALA A 73 1.14 9.77 -19.65
N PRO A 74 1.05 10.61 -20.70
CA PRO A 74 2.04 11.65 -20.94
C PRO A 74 1.96 12.75 -19.88
N GLY A 75 3.11 13.29 -19.49
CA GLY A 75 3.20 14.44 -18.57
C GLY A 75 2.95 14.11 -17.10
N ILE A 76 2.96 12.83 -16.72
CA ILE A 76 2.91 12.42 -15.32
C ILE A 76 4.15 12.90 -14.56
N ALA A 77 3.94 13.39 -13.34
CA ALA A 77 5.00 13.82 -12.43
C ALA A 77 5.01 13.01 -11.14
N GLN A 78 3.84 12.53 -10.71
CA GLN A 78 3.68 11.78 -9.47
C GLN A 78 2.68 10.64 -9.62
N VAL A 79 2.91 9.56 -8.88
CA VAL A 79 1.93 8.50 -8.64
C VAL A 79 1.38 8.66 -7.23
N ARG A 80 0.06 8.66 -7.09
CA ARG A 80 -0.62 8.80 -5.80
C ARG A 80 -1.18 7.46 -5.38
N ALA A 81 -0.77 6.99 -4.20
CA ALA A 81 -1.44 5.92 -3.48
C ALA A 81 -2.41 6.51 -2.47
N ARG A 82 -3.66 6.07 -2.50
CA ARG A 82 -4.69 6.51 -1.55
C ARG A 82 -5.31 5.34 -0.83
N PHE A 83 -5.52 5.53 0.46
CA PHE A 83 -6.14 4.56 1.34
C PHE A 83 -7.64 4.60 1.15
N VAL A 84 -8.22 3.43 0.93
CA VAL A 84 -9.65 3.29 0.73
C VAL A 84 -10.16 2.05 1.48
N VAL A 85 -11.46 2.06 1.80
CA VAL A 85 -12.15 0.89 2.33
C VAL A 85 -13.16 0.44 1.29
N ASN A 86 -12.93 -0.74 0.73
CA ASN A 86 -13.83 -1.36 -0.25
C ASN A 86 -14.92 -2.15 0.50
N PRO A 87 -16.16 -1.63 0.60
CA PRO A 87 -17.24 -2.29 1.35
C PRO A 87 -17.73 -3.59 0.68
N GLU A 88 -17.37 -3.84 -0.58
CA GLU A 88 -17.72 -5.07 -1.29
C GLU A 88 -16.85 -6.26 -0.85
N LYS A 89 -15.72 -5.99 -0.18
CA LYS A 89 -14.86 -7.00 0.44
C LYS A 89 -15.26 -7.19 1.91
N LYS A 90 -15.36 -8.45 2.35
CA LYS A 90 -15.75 -8.78 3.74
C LYS A 90 -14.68 -8.38 4.76
N ALA A 91 -13.51 -9.02 4.71
CA ALA A 91 -12.33 -8.68 5.49
C ALA A 91 -11.14 -9.50 4.93
N PRO A 92 -9.91 -8.94 4.85
CA PRO A 92 -9.61 -7.53 5.03
C PRO A 92 -10.24 -6.68 3.92
N ASN A 93 -10.78 -5.51 4.28
CA ASN A 93 -11.44 -4.61 3.33
C ASN A 93 -10.64 -3.32 3.05
N PHE A 94 -9.45 -3.19 3.65
CA PHE A 94 -8.47 -2.18 3.25
C PHE A 94 -7.98 -2.43 1.82
N ALA A 95 -7.84 -1.35 1.05
CA ALA A 95 -7.22 -1.37 -0.25
C ALA A 95 -6.47 -0.06 -0.52
N LEU A 96 -5.61 -0.11 -1.54
CA LEU A 96 -4.96 1.05 -2.12
C LEU A 96 -5.59 1.36 -3.46
N VAL A 97 -5.70 2.65 -3.78
CA VAL A 97 -5.97 3.14 -5.13
C VAL A 97 -4.75 3.85 -5.66
N LEU A 98 -4.29 3.46 -6.85
CA LEU A 98 -3.24 4.14 -7.61
C LEU A 98 -3.83 4.99 -8.74
N TYR A 99 -3.24 6.16 -8.94
CA TYR A 99 -3.46 7.00 -10.11
C TYR A 99 -2.29 7.96 -10.30
N ALA A 100 -2.03 8.39 -11.54
CA ALA A 100 -1.00 9.36 -11.84
C ALA A 100 -1.57 10.78 -11.97
N VAL A 101 -0.75 11.76 -11.62
CA VAL A 101 -1.04 13.20 -11.74
C VAL A 101 0.10 13.93 -12.45
N ASP A 102 -0.23 15.05 -13.09
CA ASP A 102 0.76 15.98 -13.65
C ASP A 102 1.42 16.86 -12.56
N ALA A 103 2.35 17.72 -12.96
CA ALA A 103 3.04 18.65 -12.07
C ALA A 103 2.10 19.68 -11.39
N GLN A 104 0.89 19.86 -11.90
CA GLN A 104 -0.14 20.71 -11.30
C GLN A 104 -1.11 19.90 -10.41
N GLY A 105 -0.86 18.61 -10.21
CA GLY A 105 -1.69 17.72 -9.41
C GLY A 105 -3.00 17.29 -10.08
N ARG A 106 -3.16 17.52 -11.39
CA ARG A 106 -4.34 17.08 -12.15
C ARG A 106 -4.20 15.62 -12.54
N ARG A 107 -5.24 14.83 -12.28
CA ARG A 107 -5.28 13.38 -12.60
C ARG A 107 -5.16 13.14 -14.10
N GLN A 108 -4.25 12.24 -14.49
CA GLN A 108 -3.99 11.85 -15.88
C GLN A 108 -4.48 10.43 -16.21
N THR A 109 -4.73 9.58 -15.21
CA THR A 109 -5.11 8.18 -15.41
C THR A 109 -6.45 7.86 -14.74
N SER A 110 -6.98 6.65 -14.98
CA SER A 110 -8.05 6.06 -14.17
C SER A 110 -7.58 5.78 -12.73
N TYR A 111 -8.53 5.42 -11.86
CA TYR A 111 -8.25 4.87 -10.54
C TYR A 111 -8.13 3.36 -10.61
N TYR A 112 -7.00 2.84 -10.15
CA TYR A 112 -6.71 1.41 -10.12
C TYR A 112 -6.78 0.93 -8.68
N LEU A 113 -7.69 0.00 -8.40
CA LEU A 113 -7.91 -0.56 -7.07
C LEU A 113 -7.03 -1.80 -6.88
N SER A 114 -6.34 -1.88 -5.74
CA SER A 114 -5.52 -3.01 -5.37
C SER A 114 -6.36 -4.24 -5.02
N ASP A 115 -5.80 -5.42 -5.24
CA ASP A 115 -6.27 -6.63 -4.58
C ASP A 115 -5.46 -6.93 -3.31
N TYR A 116 -5.97 -7.79 -2.44
CA TYR A 116 -5.16 -8.37 -1.36
C TYR A 116 -4.91 -9.84 -1.70
N GLN A 117 -3.66 -10.30 -1.52
CA GLN A 117 -3.34 -11.71 -1.79
C GLN A 117 -3.65 -12.55 -0.56
N SER A 118 -4.65 -13.43 -0.64
CA SER A 118 -4.89 -14.44 0.39
C SER A 118 -3.94 -15.62 0.20
N GLY A 119 -3.24 -16.02 1.27
CA GLY A 119 -2.52 -17.31 1.29
C GLY A 119 -1.04 -17.29 0.89
N MET A 120 -0.39 -16.12 0.82
CA MET A 120 1.08 -16.12 0.81
C MET A 120 1.61 -16.47 2.20
N GLU A 121 2.33 -17.59 2.31
CA GLU A 121 3.31 -17.77 3.38
C GLU A 121 4.37 -16.68 3.20
N PHE A 122 4.34 -15.69 4.08
CA PHE A 122 5.32 -14.61 4.11
C PHE A 122 6.70 -15.21 4.45
N HIS A 123 7.48 -15.48 3.42
CA HIS A 123 8.91 -15.67 3.53
C HIS A 123 9.53 -14.31 3.18
N PRO A 124 10.02 -13.52 4.15
CA PRO A 124 10.72 -12.29 3.79
C PRO A 124 11.92 -12.69 2.93
N PRO A 125 11.97 -12.33 1.63
CA PRO A 125 13.17 -12.60 0.85
C PRO A 125 14.32 -11.76 1.44
N ILE A 126 15.53 -12.31 1.46
CA ILE A 126 16.78 -11.61 1.82
C ILE A 126 17.34 -11.01 0.53
N VAL A 127 17.52 -9.68 0.46
CA VAL A 127 17.82 -9.03 -0.82
C VAL A 127 18.39 -7.60 -0.72
N ASP A 128 19.35 -7.26 -1.60
CA ASP A 128 20.19 -6.05 -1.48
C ASP A 128 19.72 -4.80 -2.30
N VAL A 129 19.69 -3.65 -1.58
CA VAL A 129 19.62 -2.19 -1.94
C VAL A 129 18.30 -1.63 -2.52
N GLU A 130 17.52 -0.70 -1.90
CA GLU A 130 17.87 0.66 -1.44
C GLU A 130 17.07 1.16 -0.20
N LEU A 131 16.49 0.26 0.58
CA LEU A 131 16.27 0.43 2.03
C LEU A 131 17.11 -0.65 2.72
N PRO A 132 17.88 -0.37 3.79
CA PRO A 132 18.60 -1.43 4.49
C PRO A 132 17.64 -2.55 4.86
N ASP A 133 18.00 -3.79 4.53
CA ASP A 133 17.13 -4.95 4.62
C ASP A 133 16.58 -5.15 6.05
N THR A 134 17.44 -4.83 7.02
CA THR A 134 17.14 -4.79 8.44
C THR A 134 16.04 -3.78 8.79
N LEU A 135 15.99 -2.64 8.11
CA LEU A 135 14.98 -1.60 8.31
C LEU A 135 13.61 -2.03 7.76
N ARG A 136 13.59 -2.62 6.56
CA ARG A 136 12.36 -3.20 5.97
C ARG A 136 11.80 -4.30 6.86
N GLN A 137 12.63 -5.28 7.23
CA GLN A 137 12.22 -6.37 8.11
C GLN A 137 11.72 -5.84 9.45
N HIS A 138 12.38 -4.82 10.00
CA HIS A 138 11.94 -4.19 11.23
C HIS A 138 10.57 -3.53 11.11
N TRP A 139 10.27 -2.79 10.03
CA TRP A 139 8.98 -2.15 9.85
C TRP A 139 7.84 -3.13 9.60
N VAL A 140 8.06 -4.15 8.77
CA VAL A 140 7.05 -5.20 8.54
C VAL A 140 6.82 -6.00 9.82
N SER A 141 7.89 -6.33 10.55
CA SER A 141 7.79 -7.03 11.83
C SER A 141 7.04 -6.21 12.88
N ASN A 142 7.30 -4.90 12.99
CA ASN A 142 6.55 -4.02 13.88
C ASN A 142 5.07 -3.96 13.51
N TRP A 143 4.74 -3.92 12.22
CA TRP A 143 3.34 -3.94 11.78
C TRP A 143 2.63 -5.26 12.14
N ALA A 144 3.32 -6.38 11.95
CA ALA A 144 2.83 -7.72 12.23
C ALA A 144 2.72 -8.03 13.74
N ASP A 145 3.52 -7.39 14.60
CA ASP A 145 3.50 -7.57 16.05
C ASP A 145 2.28 -6.88 16.69
N THR A 146 1.15 -7.58 16.66
CA THR A 146 -0.13 -7.07 17.16
C THR A 146 -0.16 -6.86 18.68
N LYS A 147 0.76 -7.47 19.42
CA LYS A 147 0.88 -7.33 20.87
C LYS A 147 1.64 -6.07 21.24
N LYS A 148 2.76 -5.82 20.57
CA LYS A 148 3.60 -4.62 20.79
C LYS A 148 2.93 -3.37 20.23
N PHE A 149 2.27 -3.48 19.08
CA PHE A 149 1.61 -2.38 18.39
C PHE A 149 0.14 -2.72 18.14
N PRO A 150 -0.75 -2.53 19.13
CA PRO A 150 -2.18 -2.73 18.94
C PRO A 150 -2.73 -1.76 17.87
N LEU A 151 -3.65 -2.25 17.05
CA LEU A 151 -4.20 -1.48 15.95
C LEU A 151 -5.01 -0.32 16.52
N SER A 152 -4.60 0.90 16.21
CA SER A 152 -5.27 2.10 16.69
C SER A 152 -5.22 3.19 15.63
N ARG A 153 -6.15 4.15 15.73
CA ARG A 153 -6.20 5.30 14.82
C ARG A 153 -4.94 6.17 14.88
N GLN A 154 -4.26 6.17 16.03
CA GLN A 154 -3.00 6.92 16.22
C GLN A 154 -1.90 6.44 15.26
N LEU A 155 -1.89 5.17 14.85
CA LEU A 155 -0.94 4.65 13.86
C LEU A 155 -1.10 5.32 12.48
N PHE A 156 -2.28 5.90 12.23
CA PHE A 156 -2.63 6.59 10.99
C PHE A 156 -2.80 8.09 11.20
N ALA A 157 -2.38 8.65 12.34
CA ALA A 157 -2.49 10.07 12.59
C ALA A 157 -1.23 10.80 12.13
N THR A 158 -1.40 11.96 11.49
CA THR A 158 -0.34 12.91 11.19
C THR A 158 -0.63 14.24 11.86
N SER A 159 0.34 15.15 11.89
CA SER A 159 0.13 16.54 12.35
C SER A 159 -0.95 17.29 11.55
N TYR A 160 -1.32 16.80 10.37
CA TYR A 160 -2.31 17.41 9.47
C TYR A 160 -3.66 16.66 9.45
N GLY A 161 -3.84 15.68 10.35
CA GLY A 161 -5.02 14.83 10.41
C GLY A 161 -4.75 13.39 9.97
N PRO A 162 -5.80 12.59 9.71
CA PRO A 162 -5.66 11.19 9.36
C PRO A 162 -4.89 11.01 8.04
N LEU A 163 -3.99 10.03 8.01
CA LEU A 163 -3.20 9.64 6.86
C LEU A 163 -4.13 9.12 5.76
N GLN A 164 -4.03 9.73 4.58
CA GLN A 164 -4.89 9.41 3.43
C GLN A 164 -4.16 8.59 2.36
N GLY A 165 -2.86 8.36 2.56
CA GLY A 165 -1.98 7.67 1.64
C GLY A 165 -0.70 8.45 1.37
N PHE A 166 -0.07 8.19 0.24
CA PHE A 166 1.29 8.61 -0.08
C PHE A 166 1.38 9.19 -1.50
N ASN A 167 2.35 10.08 -1.70
CA ASN A 167 2.67 10.62 -3.01
C ASN A 167 4.08 10.20 -3.38
N PHE A 168 4.21 9.53 -4.50
CA PHE A 168 5.49 9.07 -5.02
C PHE A 168 5.88 9.99 -6.17
N SER A 169 7.13 10.44 -6.17
CA SER A 169 7.69 11.01 -7.39
C SER A 169 7.70 9.91 -8.46
N LEU A 170 7.58 10.29 -9.73
CA LEU A 170 7.63 9.31 -10.81
C LEU A 170 8.92 8.48 -10.78
N SER A 171 10.06 9.11 -10.51
CA SER A 171 11.35 8.43 -10.45
C SER A 171 11.39 7.35 -9.36
N ASP A 172 10.93 7.69 -8.15
CA ASP A 172 10.96 6.76 -7.00
C ASP A 172 10.01 5.58 -7.23
N PHE A 173 8.90 5.81 -7.94
CA PHE A 173 7.95 4.75 -8.27
C PHE A 173 8.44 3.85 -9.42
N MET A 174 9.14 4.40 -10.41
CA MET A 174 9.64 3.65 -11.56
C MET A 174 10.86 2.78 -11.26
N GLN A 175 11.69 3.19 -10.31
CA GLN A 175 12.94 2.50 -9.99
C GLN A 175 12.76 1.01 -9.63
N PRO A 176 11.76 0.60 -8.80
CA PRO A 176 11.46 -0.82 -8.61
C PRO A 176 11.06 -1.54 -9.89
N LEU A 177 10.28 -0.89 -10.75
CA LEU A 177 9.67 -1.53 -11.91
C LEU A 177 10.66 -1.87 -13.02
N MET A 178 11.83 -1.22 -13.04
CA MET A 178 12.90 -1.52 -14.00
C MET A 178 13.46 -2.94 -13.88
N ARG A 179 13.17 -3.66 -12.78
CA ARG A 179 13.62 -5.04 -12.56
C ARG A 179 12.54 -6.10 -12.83
N ILE A 180 11.31 -5.70 -13.14
CA ILE A 180 10.24 -6.64 -13.51
C ILE A 180 10.56 -7.20 -14.89
N SER A 181 10.77 -8.52 -14.97
CA SER A 181 11.22 -9.19 -16.19
C SER A 181 10.11 -9.95 -16.92
N LYS A 182 8.96 -10.16 -16.28
CA LYS A 182 7.84 -10.94 -16.83
C LYS A 182 6.51 -10.19 -16.70
N ASP A 183 5.62 -10.41 -17.65
CA ASP A 183 4.29 -9.78 -17.71
C ASP A 183 3.29 -10.38 -16.71
N ASP A 184 3.55 -11.58 -16.17
CA ASP A 184 2.67 -12.31 -15.24
C ASP A 184 2.92 -11.98 -13.75
N GLU A 185 3.74 -10.98 -13.50
CA GLU A 185 4.22 -10.60 -12.19
C GLU A 185 3.30 -9.54 -11.55
N ASN A 186 3.09 -9.60 -10.24
CA ASN A 186 2.29 -8.61 -9.50
C ASN A 186 3.22 -7.70 -8.68
N LEU A 187 3.00 -6.39 -8.74
CA LEU A 187 3.63 -5.44 -7.82
C LEU A 187 2.98 -5.59 -6.44
N SER A 188 3.76 -5.91 -5.43
CA SER A 188 3.30 -5.96 -4.05
C SER A 188 3.64 -4.66 -3.33
N VAL A 189 2.66 -4.11 -2.61
CA VAL A 189 2.88 -2.99 -1.69
C VAL A 189 2.74 -3.53 -0.27
N LEU A 190 3.86 -3.61 0.43
CA LEU A 190 3.94 -4.04 1.82
C LEU A 190 3.48 -2.93 2.76
N LEU A 191 2.82 -3.33 3.83
CA LEU A 191 2.39 -2.46 4.92
C LEU A 191 3.42 -2.56 6.05
N GLY A 192 3.91 -1.40 6.51
CA GLY A 192 4.94 -1.32 7.54
C GLY A 192 4.60 -0.33 8.64
N LEU A 193 5.27 -0.47 9.78
CA LEU A 193 5.19 0.48 10.89
C LEU A 193 6.57 1.07 11.20
N HIS A 194 6.71 2.36 10.89
CA HIS A 194 7.92 3.12 11.12
C HIS A 194 7.94 3.57 12.56
N THR A 195 9.07 3.43 13.23
CA THR A 195 9.28 3.88 14.62
C THR A 195 10.38 4.93 14.62
N PHE A 196 10.13 6.10 15.21
CA PHE A 196 11.10 7.19 15.29
C PHE A 196 10.98 7.91 16.65
N PHE A 197 12.01 8.64 17.06
CA PHE A 197 11.92 9.53 18.22
C PHE A 197 11.41 10.90 17.77
N GLY A 198 10.34 11.37 18.39
CA GLY A 198 9.74 12.67 18.11
C GLY A 198 9.52 13.49 19.38
N PRO A 199 9.30 14.81 19.24
CA PRO A 199 9.05 15.69 20.37
C PRO A 199 7.67 15.42 21.00
N SER A 200 7.62 15.25 22.31
CA SER A 200 6.42 15.09 23.14
C SER A 200 6.43 16.14 24.26
N PRO A 201 5.27 16.52 24.85
CA PRO A 201 5.21 17.46 25.97
C PRO A 201 6.14 17.12 27.14
N ASP A 202 6.42 15.83 27.36
CA ASP A 202 7.26 15.31 28.45
C ASP A 202 8.71 15.00 28.03
N GLY A 203 9.14 15.34 26.81
CA GLY A 203 10.47 15.06 26.26
C GLY A 203 10.45 14.32 24.93
N GLU A 204 11.55 13.66 24.54
CA GLU A 204 11.53 12.79 23.35
C GLU A 204 10.76 11.50 23.65
N ALA A 205 9.84 11.13 22.76
CA ALA A 205 9.07 9.90 22.86
C ALA A 205 9.18 9.07 21.57
N VAL A 206 9.07 7.75 21.71
CA VAL A 206 8.94 6.86 20.55
C VAL A 206 7.56 7.09 19.93
N MET A 207 7.57 7.50 18.68
CA MET A 207 6.39 7.66 17.83
C MET A 207 6.35 6.57 16.78
N THR A 208 5.15 6.28 16.30
CA THR A 208 4.93 5.29 15.25
C THR A 208 4.04 5.84 14.15
N THR A 209 4.39 5.60 12.90
CA THR A 209 3.54 5.92 11.75
C THR A 209 3.44 4.75 10.80
N PHE A 210 2.25 4.55 10.24
CA PHE A 210 2.03 3.60 9.16
C PHE A 210 2.78 4.03 7.90
N GLY A 211 3.32 3.06 7.15
CA GLY A 211 4.11 3.27 5.94
C GLY A 211 3.80 2.23 4.86
N LEU A 212 4.14 2.57 3.61
CA LEU A 212 4.07 1.68 2.46
C LEU A 212 5.46 1.44 1.90
N MET A 213 5.77 0.19 1.58
CA MET A 213 6.98 -0.18 0.84
C MET A 213 6.60 -0.88 -0.46
N VAL A 214 7.26 -0.55 -1.56
CA VAL A 214 7.02 -1.21 -2.85
C VAL A 214 8.01 -2.36 -3.00
N GLN A 215 7.49 -3.53 -3.34
CA GLN A 215 8.26 -4.75 -3.57
C GLN A 215 7.92 -5.33 -4.95
N THR A 216 8.95 -5.64 -5.73
CA THR A 216 8.82 -6.42 -6.96
C THR A 216 8.63 -7.91 -6.65
N PRO A 217 7.89 -8.64 -7.48
CA PRO A 217 7.65 -10.05 -7.26
C PRO A 217 8.93 -10.87 -7.36
N VAL A 218 9.11 -11.78 -6.41
CA VAL A 218 10.21 -12.75 -6.41
C VAL A 218 9.81 -13.90 -7.32
N SER A 219 10.60 -14.18 -8.36
CA SER A 219 10.36 -15.32 -9.25
C SER A 219 10.41 -16.64 -8.45
N ALA A 220 9.27 -17.34 -8.36
CA ALA A 220 9.19 -18.65 -7.72
C ALA A 220 10.06 -19.67 -8.47
N GLY A 221 11.23 -20.01 -7.91
CA GLY A 221 12.15 -21.02 -8.46
C GLY A 221 13.63 -20.64 -8.42
N THR A 222 13.95 -19.36 -8.21
CA THR A 222 15.31 -18.88 -7.93
C THR A 222 15.20 -17.84 -6.84
N ALA A 223 15.49 -18.23 -5.60
CA ALA A 223 15.87 -17.27 -4.57
C ALA A 223 17.26 -16.71 -4.95
N ASP A 224 17.31 -15.93 -6.03
CA ASP A 224 18.46 -15.09 -6.32
C ASP A 224 18.35 -13.84 -5.45
N ILE A 225 19.46 -13.52 -4.81
CA ILE A 225 19.61 -12.66 -3.62
C ILE A 225 19.55 -11.14 -3.99
N ASP A 226 19.00 -10.77 -5.16
CA ASP A 226 19.22 -9.46 -5.80
C ASP A 226 17.98 -8.58 -6.17
N ASP A 227 16.76 -8.93 -5.73
CA ASP A 227 15.55 -8.12 -5.84
C ASP A 227 15.38 -7.00 -4.76
N PRO A 228 15.50 -5.71 -5.11
CA PRO A 228 15.52 -4.58 -4.20
C PRO A 228 14.12 -4.23 -3.65
N SER A 229 14.08 -3.62 -2.46
CA SER A 229 12.86 -3.02 -1.90
C SER A 229 13.06 -1.52 -1.68
N TYR A 230 12.01 -0.71 -1.90
CA TYR A 230 12.08 0.76 -1.83
C TYR A 230 11.12 1.29 -0.77
N ASP A 231 11.64 2.12 0.14
CA ASP A 231 10.80 2.99 0.97
C ASP A 231 10.37 4.19 0.13
N VAL A 232 9.06 4.30 -0.04
CA VAL A 232 8.45 5.36 -0.83
C VAL A 232 7.56 6.25 0.05
N ALA A 233 7.64 6.11 1.37
CA ALA A 233 6.73 6.74 2.31
C ALA A 233 6.99 8.26 2.49
N ALA A 234 6.57 9.08 1.52
CA ALA A 234 6.31 10.50 1.74
C ALA A 234 4.83 10.69 2.10
N PRO A 235 4.47 10.87 3.39
CA PRO A 235 3.07 10.97 3.82
C PRO A 235 2.36 12.11 3.08
N SER A 236 1.11 11.88 2.68
CA SER A 236 0.24 12.92 2.16
C SER A 236 -0.50 13.61 3.33
N PRO A 237 -0.58 14.95 3.35
CA PRO A 237 -0.18 15.88 2.30
C PRO A 237 1.35 16.02 2.20
N PRO A 238 1.90 16.20 0.98
CA PRO A 238 3.28 16.66 0.86
C PRO A 238 3.38 18.03 1.54
N ALA A 239 4.54 18.33 2.11
CA ALA A 239 4.83 19.63 2.71
C ALA A 239 4.44 20.79 1.78
N PRO A 240 4.06 21.96 2.32
CA PRO A 240 3.64 23.14 1.55
C PRO A 240 4.64 23.56 0.48
#